data_AF-A0A2I0QE42-F1
#
_entry.id   AF-A0A2I0QE42-F1
#
_cell.length_a   1.000
_cell.length_b   1.000
_cell.length_c   1.000
_cell.angle_alpha   90.00
_cell.angle_beta   90.00
_cell.angle_gamma   90.00
#
_symmetry.space_group_name_H-M   'P 1'
#
loop_
_entity.id
_entity.type
_entity.pdbx_description
1 polymer ?
#
loop_
_entity_poly.entity_id
_entity_poly.type
_entity_poly.pdbx_seq_one_letter_code
_entity_poly.pdbx_strand_id
1 'polypeptide(L)'
;NETYLNQGENIVQLQFDGREIYKSEFNGNFVLEYLSLSKKEDGEWTWWDYEYKAYTTAYYNYTQFEKPPAKFTDNYTDYGLDTNYNLLYDYLVINISIYSETNGKFQVSGKIYEEDCQWWWACDSIVTAKNEINLTQGLNIVPLMFDGKKIYDSNYNGKFKLNELILLDEQGMVDYKEWNYANATSFYNHTQFEHPDVLITGNYDSYASGNYTAEDGLKYKFLTIEADLNVSRPGTYIISGELYDENGMYVSEYSMQVNLIIGINRISIKFSGEDIYKNEVSGKFLLKNLYVKTTSGEKSDNKESAYTSGWYNYVSFLIHTCDANGDGIVIKDYNDLMFAYKCFLGIEKNCDINYQDWEAIKSEYNCFVGL
;
A
#
# COMPACT_ATOMS: atom_id res chain seq x y z
N ASN A 1 5.02 2.46 -38.54
CA ASN A 1 5.54 3.66 -39.26
C ASN A 1 4.35 4.58 -39.55
N GLU A 2 4.45 5.87 -39.27
CA GLU A 2 3.40 6.86 -39.60
C GLU A 2 3.93 7.77 -40.71
N THR A 3 3.20 7.89 -41.82
CA THR A 3 3.58 8.76 -42.93
C THR A 3 2.36 9.39 -43.58
N TYR A 4 2.55 10.59 -44.12
CA TYR A 4 1.54 11.22 -44.96
C TYR A 4 1.59 10.59 -46.36
N LEU A 5 0.43 10.23 -46.91
CA LEU A 5 0.29 9.69 -48.26
C LEU A 5 -0.39 10.74 -49.15
N ASN A 6 0.19 11.00 -50.31
CA ASN A 6 -0.39 11.88 -51.32
C ASN A 6 -1.41 11.13 -52.18
N GLN A 7 -2.24 11.86 -52.91
CA GLN A 7 -3.05 11.27 -53.97
C GLN A 7 -2.15 10.63 -55.03
N GLY A 8 -2.40 9.35 -55.36
CA GLY A 8 -1.63 8.58 -56.34
C GLY A 8 -0.75 7.51 -55.70
N GLU A 9 0.25 7.04 -56.45
CA GLU A 9 1.20 6.04 -55.96
C GLU A 9 2.19 6.65 -54.96
N ASN A 10 2.38 5.98 -53.83
CA ASN A 10 3.31 6.39 -52.79
C ASN A 10 4.30 5.27 -52.52
N ILE A 11 5.54 5.63 -52.20
CA ILE A 11 6.57 4.69 -51.75
C ILE A 11 6.74 4.85 -50.25
N VAL A 12 6.52 3.77 -49.51
CA VAL A 12 6.66 3.73 -48.04
C VAL A 12 7.82 2.82 -47.71
N GLN A 13 8.72 3.28 -46.83
CA GLN A 13 9.81 2.46 -46.32
C GLN A 13 9.39 1.81 -45.00
N LEU A 14 9.60 0.50 -44.92
CA LEU A 14 9.50 -0.26 -43.68
C LEU A 14 10.92 -0.67 -43.29
N GLN A 15 11.31 -0.32 -42.08
CA GLN A 15 12.61 -0.67 -41.53
C GLN A 15 12.40 -1.75 -40.47
N PHE A 16 13.21 -2.80 -40.56
CA PHE A 16 13.24 -3.91 -39.62
C PHE A 16 14.60 -3.91 -38.93
N ASP A 17 14.62 -4.21 -37.64
CA ASP A 17 15.86 -4.25 -36.87
C ASP A 17 16.73 -5.43 -37.33
N GLY A 18 17.91 -5.13 -37.89
CA GLY A 18 18.85 -6.15 -38.34
C GLY A 18 19.35 -7.04 -37.19
N ARG A 19 19.37 -6.53 -35.95
CA ARG A 19 19.80 -7.29 -34.77
C ARG A 19 18.84 -8.46 -34.49
N GLU A 20 17.55 -8.25 -34.67
CA GLU A 20 16.54 -9.32 -34.54
C GLU A 20 16.70 -10.38 -35.63
N ILE A 21 17.01 -9.96 -36.85
CA ILE A 21 17.29 -10.88 -37.96
C ILE A 21 18.56 -11.69 -37.67
N TYR A 22 19.63 -11.06 -37.17
CA TYR A 22 20.86 -11.74 -36.79
C TYR A 22 20.59 -12.82 -35.73
N LYS A 23 19.82 -12.50 -34.69
CA LYS A 23 19.48 -13.44 -33.59
C LYS A 23 18.68 -14.65 -34.04
N SER A 24 17.90 -14.52 -35.11
CA SER A 24 17.13 -15.65 -35.62
C SER A 24 18.02 -16.81 -36.09
N GLU A 25 19.31 -16.54 -36.36
CA GLU A 25 20.28 -17.47 -36.97
C GLU A 25 19.77 -18.10 -38.28
N PHE A 26 18.76 -17.49 -38.89
CA PHE A 26 18.08 -18.01 -40.06
C PHE A 26 18.70 -17.45 -41.33
N ASN A 27 19.11 -18.36 -42.23
CA ASN A 27 19.52 -18.01 -43.57
C ASN A 27 18.40 -18.37 -44.54
N GLY A 28 17.91 -17.41 -45.31
CA GLY A 28 16.81 -17.65 -46.21
C GLY A 28 16.13 -16.39 -46.72
N ASN A 29 14.95 -16.61 -47.31
CA ASN A 29 14.04 -15.56 -47.71
C ASN A 29 13.10 -15.27 -46.53
N PHE A 30 12.90 -14.00 -46.22
CA PHE A 30 11.93 -13.55 -45.22
C PHE A 30 10.61 -13.22 -45.90
N VAL A 31 9.50 -13.46 -45.20
CA VAL A 31 8.17 -13.15 -45.70
C VAL A 31 7.62 -11.98 -44.89
N LEU A 32 7.22 -10.91 -45.58
CA LEU A 32 6.43 -9.85 -44.98
C LEU A 32 4.97 -10.30 -44.95
N GLU A 33 4.55 -10.82 -43.79
CA GLU A 33 3.17 -11.20 -43.52
C GLU A 33 2.44 -10.11 -42.73
N TYR A 34 1.11 -10.07 -42.85
CA TYR A 34 0.23 -9.15 -42.13
C TYR A 34 0.55 -7.66 -42.32
N LEU A 35 0.78 -7.23 -43.55
CA LEU A 35 0.92 -5.80 -43.85
C LEU A 35 -0.45 -5.13 -43.74
N SER A 36 -0.65 -4.25 -42.77
CA SER A 36 -1.89 -3.48 -42.61
C SER A 36 -1.67 -1.99 -42.84
N LEU A 37 -2.64 -1.36 -43.50
CA LEU A 37 -2.74 0.09 -43.64
C LEU A 37 -3.88 0.61 -42.78
N SER A 38 -3.60 1.62 -41.97
CA SER A 38 -4.61 2.37 -41.21
C SER A 38 -4.54 3.84 -41.60
N LYS A 39 -5.69 4.52 -41.60
CA LYS A 39 -5.81 5.94 -41.89
C LYS A 39 -6.18 6.69 -40.62
N LYS A 40 -5.49 7.80 -40.34
CA LYS A 40 -5.82 8.67 -39.22
C LYS A 40 -6.85 9.72 -39.65
N GLU A 41 -8.02 9.74 -39.02
CA GLU A 41 -9.07 10.74 -39.21
C GLU A 41 -9.50 11.26 -37.84
N ASP A 42 -9.59 12.58 -37.68
CA ASP A 42 -9.96 13.26 -36.42
C ASP A 42 -9.18 12.80 -35.16
N GLY A 43 -7.94 12.35 -35.36
CA GLY A 43 -7.06 11.89 -34.29
C GLY A 43 -7.10 10.39 -34.03
N GLU A 44 -8.06 9.65 -34.61
CA GLU A 44 -8.20 8.21 -34.45
C GLU A 44 -7.74 7.43 -35.68
N TRP A 45 -7.17 6.25 -35.45
CA TRP A 45 -6.74 5.33 -36.52
C TRP A 45 -7.86 4.39 -36.90
N THR A 46 -8.25 4.42 -38.17
CA THR A 46 -9.21 3.49 -38.76
C THR A 46 -8.49 2.50 -39.66
N TRP A 47 -8.78 1.22 -39.48
CA TRP A 47 -8.22 0.17 -40.34
C TRP A 47 -8.78 0.30 -41.75
N TRP A 48 -7.91 0.24 -42.76
CA TRP A 48 -8.27 0.59 -44.14
C TRP A 48 -8.02 -0.55 -45.13
N ASP A 49 -6.86 -1.20 -45.02
CA ASP A 49 -6.48 -2.28 -45.93
C ASP A 49 -5.51 -3.25 -45.25
N TYR A 50 -5.43 -4.47 -45.78
CA TYR A 50 -4.44 -5.44 -45.36
C TYR A 50 -4.06 -6.40 -46.48
N GLU A 51 -2.81 -6.83 -46.45
CA GLU A 51 -2.31 -7.91 -47.28
C GLU A 51 -1.67 -8.97 -46.39
N TYR A 52 -2.13 -10.21 -46.53
CA TYR A 52 -1.70 -11.30 -45.66
C TYR A 52 -0.27 -11.71 -45.94
N LYS A 53 0.10 -11.80 -47.23
CA LYS A 53 1.45 -12.19 -47.65
C LYS A 53 1.97 -11.20 -48.70
N ALA A 54 2.39 -10.04 -48.22
CA ALA A 54 2.66 -8.88 -49.05
C ALA A 54 3.92 -9.02 -49.90
N TYR A 55 4.97 -9.65 -49.36
CA TYR A 55 6.24 -9.75 -50.06
C TYR A 55 7.10 -10.90 -49.55
N THR A 56 7.96 -11.43 -50.41
CA THR A 56 9.04 -12.35 -50.01
C THR A 56 10.36 -11.73 -50.46
N THR A 57 11.29 -11.57 -49.52
CA THR A 57 12.58 -10.94 -49.79
C THR A 57 13.46 -11.81 -50.70
N ALA A 58 14.57 -11.25 -51.17
CA ALA A 58 15.68 -12.06 -51.64
C ALA A 58 16.24 -12.95 -50.51
N TYR A 59 17.13 -13.87 -50.86
CA TYR A 59 17.86 -14.67 -49.88
C TYR A 59 18.89 -13.80 -49.16
N TYR A 60 18.90 -13.86 -47.82
CA TYR A 60 19.92 -13.24 -46.99
C TYR A 60 20.47 -14.24 -45.98
N ASN A 61 21.77 -14.15 -45.69
CA ASN A 61 22.36 -14.82 -44.54
C ASN A 61 22.22 -13.91 -43.31
N TYR A 62 21.88 -14.46 -42.14
CA TYR A 62 21.71 -13.67 -40.91
C TYR A 62 22.98 -12.87 -40.55
N THR A 63 24.16 -13.41 -40.89
CA THR A 63 25.47 -12.76 -40.64
C THR A 63 25.71 -11.51 -41.48
N GLN A 64 24.85 -11.21 -42.45
CA GLN A 64 24.88 -9.94 -43.21
C GLN A 64 24.23 -8.79 -42.44
N PHE A 65 23.48 -9.09 -41.38
CA PHE A 65 22.85 -8.11 -40.52
C PHE A 65 23.71 -7.82 -39.29
N GLU A 66 23.41 -6.71 -38.62
CA GLU A 66 24.15 -6.26 -37.44
C GLU A 66 24.06 -7.28 -36.29
N LYS A 67 25.20 -7.66 -35.74
CA LYS A 67 25.27 -8.52 -34.56
C LYS A 67 24.90 -7.72 -33.31
N PRO A 68 24.00 -8.21 -32.43
CA PRO A 68 23.69 -7.54 -31.17
C PRO A 68 24.94 -7.33 -30.30
N PRO A 69 25.13 -6.13 -29.71
CA PRO A 69 26.30 -5.82 -28.89
C PRO A 69 26.32 -6.54 -27.54
N ALA A 70 25.18 -7.09 -27.11
CA ALA A 70 25.07 -7.89 -25.90
C ALA A 70 23.89 -8.88 -26.01
N LYS A 71 23.88 -9.89 -25.15
CA LYS A 71 22.78 -10.86 -25.04
C LYS A 71 22.68 -11.46 -23.65
N PHE A 72 21.48 -11.85 -23.26
CA PHE A 72 21.26 -12.67 -22.07
C PHE A 72 21.88 -14.05 -22.24
N THR A 73 22.44 -14.60 -21.17
CA THR A 73 23.08 -15.94 -21.16
C THR A 73 22.18 -17.03 -20.57
N ASP A 74 20.95 -16.68 -20.19
CA ASP A 74 19.96 -17.56 -19.57
C ASP A 74 20.41 -18.19 -18.23
N ASN A 75 21.38 -17.54 -17.56
CA ASN A 75 21.83 -17.92 -16.23
C ASN A 75 21.43 -16.86 -15.20
N TYR A 76 20.63 -17.27 -14.22
CA TYR A 76 20.02 -16.39 -13.24
C TYR A 76 20.20 -16.98 -11.83
N THR A 77 20.37 -16.11 -10.85
CA THR A 77 20.35 -16.48 -9.42
C THR A 77 19.56 -15.44 -8.65
N ASP A 78 18.94 -15.84 -7.55
CA ASP A 78 18.09 -14.95 -6.74
C ASP A 78 18.42 -15.04 -5.25
N TYR A 79 18.16 -13.95 -4.53
CA TYR A 79 18.22 -13.89 -3.07
C TYR A 79 17.41 -12.71 -2.52
N GLY A 80 16.97 -12.84 -1.27
CA GLY A 80 16.40 -11.72 -0.50
C GLY A 80 17.49 -10.82 0.06
N LEU A 81 17.35 -9.52 -0.13
CA LEU A 81 18.28 -8.49 0.36
C LEU A 81 17.61 -7.67 1.46
N ASP A 82 18.16 -7.75 2.67
CA ASP A 82 17.85 -6.90 3.81
C ASP A 82 18.95 -5.82 3.93
N THR A 83 18.59 -4.58 3.67
CA THR A 83 19.46 -3.40 3.66
C THR A 83 19.44 -2.63 4.97
N ASN A 84 18.40 -2.81 5.78
CA ASN A 84 18.19 -2.08 7.03
C ASN A 84 18.43 -2.96 8.29
N TYR A 85 18.71 -4.24 8.09
CA TYR A 85 19.01 -5.28 9.08
C TYR A 85 17.87 -5.58 10.06
N ASN A 86 16.61 -5.47 9.62
CA ASN A 86 15.43 -5.79 10.43
C ASN A 86 14.92 -7.24 10.26
N LEU A 87 15.64 -8.09 9.51
CA LEU A 87 15.30 -9.48 9.17
C LEU A 87 14.15 -9.63 8.15
N LEU A 88 13.72 -8.54 7.52
CA LEU A 88 12.82 -8.53 6.37
C LEU A 88 13.59 -8.13 5.12
N TYR A 89 13.21 -8.70 3.98
CA TYR A 89 13.81 -8.36 2.69
C TYR A 89 13.21 -7.06 2.15
N ASP A 90 14.04 -6.02 2.04
CA ASP A 90 13.69 -4.80 1.30
C ASP A 90 13.55 -5.07 -0.20
N TYR A 91 14.31 -6.04 -0.72
CA TYR A 91 14.29 -6.40 -2.14
C TYR A 91 14.40 -7.91 -2.37
N LEU A 92 13.71 -8.40 -3.40
CA LEU A 92 14.11 -9.62 -4.10
C LEU A 92 15.11 -9.23 -5.18
N VAL A 93 16.34 -9.73 -5.10
CA VAL A 93 17.37 -9.47 -6.10
C VAL A 93 17.47 -10.65 -7.03
N ILE A 94 17.34 -10.42 -8.34
CA ILE A 94 17.64 -11.40 -9.37
C ILE A 94 18.88 -10.95 -10.15
N ASN A 95 19.95 -11.73 -10.05
CA ASN A 95 21.19 -11.52 -10.78
C ASN A 95 21.06 -12.07 -12.21
N ILE A 96 21.20 -11.18 -13.18
CA ILE A 96 21.07 -11.46 -14.60
C ILE A 96 22.43 -11.55 -15.25
N SER A 97 22.76 -12.71 -15.81
CA SER A 97 24.02 -12.92 -16.51
C SER A 97 23.91 -12.48 -17.98
N ILE A 98 24.72 -11.49 -18.37
CA ILE A 98 24.74 -10.89 -19.71
C ILE A 98 26.13 -11.03 -20.30
N TYR A 99 26.21 -11.50 -21.54
CA TYR A 99 27.44 -11.48 -22.31
C TYR A 99 27.44 -10.27 -23.23
N SER A 100 28.47 -9.44 -23.14
CA SER A 100 28.62 -8.24 -23.96
C SER A 100 29.83 -8.36 -24.88
N GLU A 101 29.65 -8.04 -26.16
CA GLU A 101 30.72 -8.06 -27.17
C GLU A 101 31.54 -6.76 -27.16
N THR A 102 30.99 -5.69 -26.60
CA THR A 102 31.60 -4.35 -26.55
C THR A 102 31.41 -3.72 -25.17
N ASN A 103 32.23 -2.72 -24.85
CA ASN A 103 31.94 -1.87 -23.68
C ASN A 103 30.83 -0.88 -24.05
N GLY A 104 29.88 -0.63 -23.15
CA GLY A 104 28.81 0.32 -23.43
C GLY A 104 27.83 0.51 -22.28
N LYS A 105 27.02 1.56 -22.39
CA LYS A 105 25.91 1.79 -21.46
C LYS A 105 24.68 1.03 -21.95
N PHE A 106 24.07 0.28 -21.04
CA PHE A 106 22.87 -0.50 -21.29
C PHE A 106 21.85 -0.28 -20.18
N GLN A 107 20.63 -0.70 -20.46
CA GLN A 107 19.54 -0.74 -19.50
C GLN A 107 18.93 -2.13 -19.53
N VAL A 108 18.78 -2.72 -18.34
CA VAL A 108 18.09 -3.99 -18.15
C VAL A 108 16.81 -3.70 -17.38
N SER A 109 15.70 -4.28 -17.82
CA SER A 109 14.44 -4.25 -17.07
C SER A 109 13.76 -5.60 -17.11
N GLY A 110 13.00 -5.93 -16.08
CA GLY A 110 12.20 -7.13 -16.04
C GLY A 110 11.01 -6.98 -15.11
N LYS A 111 10.05 -7.88 -15.27
CA LYS A 111 8.84 -7.97 -14.43
C LYS A 111 8.79 -9.34 -13.78
N ILE A 112 8.30 -9.40 -12.56
CA ILE A 112 8.00 -10.68 -11.92
C ILE A 112 6.50 -10.91 -11.81
N TYR A 113 6.13 -12.18 -11.98
CA TYR A 113 4.77 -12.70 -11.93
C TYR A 113 4.74 -13.91 -10.99
N GLU A 114 3.53 -14.28 -10.55
CA GLU A 114 3.29 -15.55 -9.87
C GLU A 114 3.73 -16.75 -10.74
N GLU A 115 4.26 -17.82 -10.13
CA GLU A 115 4.69 -19.03 -10.85
C GLU A 115 3.54 -19.67 -11.64
N ASP A 116 2.32 -19.67 -11.10
CA ASP A 116 1.18 -20.31 -11.75
C ASP A 116 0.59 -19.48 -12.89
N CYS A 117 1.11 -18.28 -13.13
CA CYS A 117 0.65 -17.49 -14.26
C CYS A 117 1.05 -18.15 -15.58
N GLN A 118 0.05 -18.56 -16.35
CA GLN A 118 0.22 -19.25 -17.63
C GLN A 118 0.11 -18.35 -18.85
N TRP A 119 -0.56 -17.20 -18.74
CA TRP A 119 -0.83 -16.31 -19.88
C TRP A 119 -0.61 -14.85 -19.50
N TRP A 120 0.16 -14.13 -20.31
CA TRP A 120 0.51 -12.72 -20.08
C TRP A 120 -0.71 -11.78 -20.03
N TRP A 121 -1.81 -12.13 -20.71
CA TRP A 121 -3.05 -11.33 -20.71
C TRP A 121 -3.97 -11.64 -19.53
N ALA A 122 -3.66 -12.67 -18.74
CA ALA A 122 -4.49 -13.13 -17.63
C ALA A 122 -3.93 -12.75 -16.25
N CYS A 123 -2.71 -12.23 -16.17
CA CYS A 123 -2.08 -11.86 -14.90
C CYS A 123 -1.39 -10.52 -14.99
N ASP A 124 -1.56 -9.72 -13.95
CA ASP A 124 -0.78 -8.52 -13.73
C ASP A 124 0.61 -8.88 -13.18
N SER A 125 1.61 -8.05 -13.50
CA SER A 125 2.90 -8.19 -12.86
C SER A 125 2.83 -7.74 -11.40
N ILE A 126 3.53 -8.44 -10.52
CA ILE A 126 3.63 -8.07 -9.10
C ILE A 126 4.46 -6.79 -8.99
N VAL A 127 5.63 -6.77 -9.64
CA VAL A 127 6.54 -5.63 -9.60
C VAL A 127 7.47 -5.64 -10.81
N THR A 128 7.88 -4.45 -11.23
CA THR A 128 8.85 -4.20 -12.29
C THR A 128 10.13 -3.64 -11.68
N ALA A 129 11.29 -4.08 -12.17
CA ALA A 129 12.60 -3.54 -11.80
C ALA A 129 13.37 -3.12 -13.05
N LYS A 130 14.25 -2.12 -12.89
CA LYS A 130 15.12 -1.61 -13.95
C LYS A 130 16.47 -1.22 -13.37
N ASN A 131 17.53 -1.46 -14.15
CA ASN A 131 18.90 -1.08 -13.82
C ASN A 131 19.62 -0.51 -15.05
N GLU A 132 20.30 0.64 -14.90
CA GLU A 132 21.19 1.21 -15.92
C GLU A 132 22.64 0.90 -15.55
N ILE A 133 23.38 0.26 -16.45
CA ILE A 133 24.72 -0.24 -16.17
C ILE A 133 25.65 -0.05 -17.36
N ASN A 134 26.93 0.17 -17.07
CA ASN A 134 27.99 0.09 -18.08
C ASN A 134 28.50 -1.36 -18.13
N LEU A 135 28.16 -2.07 -19.19
CA LEU A 135 28.69 -3.41 -19.42
C LEU A 135 30.13 -3.33 -19.91
N THR A 136 30.93 -4.29 -19.47
CA THR A 136 32.28 -4.53 -19.99
C THR A 136 32.25 -5.71 -20.94
N GLN A 137 33.16 -5.73 -21.91
CA GLN A 137 33.28 -6.86 -22.84
C GLN A 137 33.51 -8.16 -22.06
N GLY A 138 32.72 -9.18 -22.37
CA GLY A 138 32.68 -10.46 -21.68
C GLY A 138 31.43 -10.65 -20.84
N LEU A 139 31.54 -11.50 -19.81
CA LEU A 139 30.43 -11.85 -18.93
C LEU A 139 30.26 -10.79 -17.83
N ASN A 140 29.03 -10.31 -17.66
CA ASN A 140 28.61 -9.36 -16.64
C ASN A 140 27.46 -9.96 -15.83
N ILE A 141 27.40 -9.65 -14.54
CA ILE A 141 26.27 -10.00 -13.67
C ILE A 141 25.58 -8.69 -13.27
N VAL A 142 24.31 -8.56 -13.63
CA VAL A 142 23.52 -7.34 -13.43
C VAL A 142 22.37 -7.62 -12.46
N PRO A 143 22.32 -6.99 -11.28
CA PRO A 143 21.23 -7.19 -10.34
C PRO A 143 19.99 -6.40 -10.76
N LEU A 144 18.83 -7.05 -10.83
CA LEU A 144 17.53 -6.41 -10.81
C LEU A 144 16.95 -6.49 -9.40
N MET A 145 16.67 -5.33 -8.80
CA MET A 145 16.13 -5.21 -7.43
C MET A 145 14.62 -4.97 -7.49
N PHE A 146 13.85 -5.98 -7.14
CA PHE A 146 12.39 -5.92 -7.08
C PHE A 146 11.94 -5.50 -5.68
N ASP A 147 11.12 -4.45 -5.61
CA ASP A 147 10.63 -3.84 -4.36
C ASP A 147 9.88 -4.87 -3.51
N GLY A 148 10.44 -5.18 -2.34
CA GLY A 148 9.92 -6.16 -1.40
C GLY A 148 8.55 -5.80 -0.85
N LYS A 149 8.25 -4.51 -0.66
CA LYS A 149 6.95 -4.07 -0.15
C LYS A 149 5.81 -4.42 -1.12
N LYS A 150 6.06 -4.27 -2.43
CA LYS A 150 5.09 -4.68 -3.46
C LYS A 150 4.90 -6.20 -3.49
N ILE A 151 5.96 -6.96 -3.20
CA ILE A 151 5.87 -8.41 -3.07
C ILE A 151 5.05 -8.79 -1.83
N TYR A 152 5.25 -8.12 -0.69
CA TYR A 152 4.41 -8.30 0.49
C TYR A 152 2.93 -8.02 0.18
N ASP A 153 2.64 -6.86 -0.42
CA ASP A 153 1.27 -6.42 -0.76
C ASP A 153 0.54 -7.36 -1.72
N SER A 154 1.27 -8.16 -2.51
CA SER A 154 0.69 -9.17 -3.40
C SER A 154 0.03 -10.34 -2.66
N ASN A 155 0.37 -10.57 -1.38
CA ASN A 155 -0.02 -11.74 -0.59
C ASN A 155 0.35 -13.10 -1.21
N TYR A 156 1.24 -13.11 -2.22
CA TYR A 156 1.63 -14.33 -2.92
C TYR A 156 2.80 -15.03 -2.23
N ASN A 157 2.63 -16.31 -1.90
CA ASN A 157 3.69 -17.18 -1.42
C ASN A 157 4.04 -18.19 -2.51
N GLY A 158 5.27 -18.17 -3.00
CA GLY A 158 5.64 -19.02 -4.11
C GLY A 158 6.98 -18.67 -4.71
N LYS A 159 7.25 -19.27 -5.87
CA LYS A 159 8.34 -18.82 -6.72
C LYS A 159 7.83 -17.73 -7.65
N PHE A 160 8.73 -16.88 -8.10
CA PHE A 160 8.42 -15.84 -9.06
C PHE A 160 8.94 -16.20 -10.44
N LYS A 161 8.16 -15.91 -11.47
CA LYS A 161 8.58 -15.98 -12.87
C LYS A 161 9.09 -14.61 -13.32
N LEU A 162 10.36 -14.54 -13.72
CA LEU A 162 10.93 -13.36 -14.38
C LEU A 162 10.55 -13.35 -15.86
N ASN A 163 9.68 -12.44 -16.27
CA ASN A 163 9.24 -12.26 -17.64
C ASN A 163 9.47 -10.81 -18.11
N GLU A 164 9.24 -10.59 -19.40
CA GLU A 164 9.46 -9.31 -20.06
C GLU A 164 10.87 -8.75 -19.77
N LEU A 165 11.87 -9.64 -19.79
CA LEU A 165 13.26 -9.27 -19.55
C LEU A 165 13.82 -8.63 -20.81
N ILE A 166 14.08 -7.33 -20.75
CA ILE A 166 14.46 -6.48 -21.88
C ILE A 166 15.85 -5.91 -21.59
N LEU A 167 16.72 -5.99 -22.60
CA LEU A 167 18.02 -5.31 -22.66
C LEU A 167 17.95 -4.23 -23.74
N LEU A 168 18.23 -2.99 -23.37
CA LEU A 168 18.24 -1.84 -24.27
C LEU A 168 19.63 -1.19 -24.33
N ASP A 169 19.97 -0.66 -25.49
CA ASP A 169 21.03 0.33 -25.71
C ASP A 169 20.43 1.67 -26.17
N GLU A 170 21.29 2.61 -26.60
CA GLU A 170 20.84 3.90 -27.12
C GLU A 170 20.07 3.80 -28.45
N GLN A 171 20.23 2.70 -29.18
CA GLN A 171 19.58 2.42 -30.46
C GLN A 171 18.30 1.57 -30.29
N GLY A 172 17.92 1.21 -29.06
CA GLY A 172 16.70 0.48 -28.76
C GLY A 172 16.96 -0.92 -28.25
N MET A 173 16.13 -1.88 -28.67
CA MET A 173 16.14 -3.23 -28.11
C MET A 173 17.35 -4.03 -28.60
N VAL A 174 18.14 -4.51 -27.65
CA VAL A 174 19.34 -5.32 -27.90
C VAL A 174 19.04 -6.78 -27.68
N ASP A 175 18.29 -7.12 -26.64
CA ASP A 175 17.86 -8.49 -26.36
C ASP A 175 16.54 -8.53 -25.58
N TYR A 176 15.79 -9.62 -25.76
CA TYR A 176 14.49 -9.79 -25.14
C TYR A 176 14.21 -11.26 -24.85
N LYS A 177 13.62 -11.53 -23.68
CA LYS A 177 13.12 -12.86 -23.31
C LYS A 177 11.62 -12.78 -23.09
N GLU A 178 10.89 -13.47 -23.96
CA GLU A 178 9.43 -13.50 -23.96
C GLU A 178 8.86 -14.39 -22.85
N TRP A 179 7.53 -14.41 -22.77
CA TRP A 179 6.74 -15.33 -21.98
C TRP A 179 7.15 -16.80 -22.25
N ASN A 180 7.27 -17.62 -21.19
CA ASN A 180 7.73 -19.03 -21.18
C ASN A 180 9.25 -19.28 -21.16
N TYR A 181 10.09 -18.24 -21.13
CA TYR A 181 11.55 -18.42 -21.06
C TYR A 181 12.12 -18.55 -19.64
N ALA A 182 11.31 -18.34 -18.60
CA ALA A 182 11.81 -18.01 -17.27
C ALA A 182 12.19 -19.22 -16.39
N ASN A 183 13.42 -19.21 -15.86
CA ASN A 183 13.72 -19.91 -14.61
C ASN A 183 12.91 -19.25 -13.48
N ALA A 184 12.25 -20.08 -12.68
CA ALA A 184 11.60 -19.64 -11.47
C ALA A 184 12.66 -19.33 -10.40
N THR A 185 12.40 -18.33 -9.56
CA THR A 185 13.23 -18.05 -8.37
C THR A 185 13.17 -19.22 -7.38
N SER A 186 13.89 -19.11 -6.27
CA SER A 186 13.58 -19.88 -5.06
C SER A 186 12.16 -19.58 -4.56
N PHE A 187 11.65 -20.39 -3.63
CA PHE A 187 10.38 -20.13 -2.97
C PHE A 187 10.55 -19.03 -1.90
N TYR A 188 9.66 -18.04 -1.91
CA TYR A 188 9.60 -17.00 -0.89
C TYR A 188 8.18 -16.85 -0.35
N ASN A 189 8.06 -16.61 0.96
CA ASN A 189 6.82 -16.14 1.54
C ASN A 189 6.77 -14.61 1.48
N HIS A 190 5.63 -14.04 1.12
CA HIS A 190 5.43 -12.59 1.11
C HIS A 190 5.75 -11.95 2.46
N THR A 191 5.51 -12.65 3.58
CA THR A 191 5.82 -12.19 4.95
C THR A 191 7.32 -12.13 5.28
N GLN A 192 8.20 -12.56 4.37
CA GLN A 192 9.65 -12.37 4.50
C GLN A 192 10.10 -11.02 3.98
N PHE A 193 9.24 -10.28 3.27
CA PHE A 193 9.54 -8.97 2.71
C PHE A 193 9.04 -7.85 3.60
N GLU A 194 9.56 -6.64 3.36
CA GLU A 194 9.20 -5.43 4.10
C GLU A 194 7.70 -5.21 4.21
N HIS A 195 7.24 -5.04 5.46
CA HIS A 195 5.84 -4.84 5.80
C HIS A 195 5.71 -4.07 7.13
N PRO A 196 4.53 -3.50 7.42
CA PRO A 196 4.29 -2.84 8.70
C PRO A 196 4.68 -3.69 9.93
N ASP A 197 5.34 -3.06 10.90
CA ASP A 197 5.55 -3.61 12.25
C ASP A 197 4.23 -4.04 12.93
N VAL A 198 3.15 -3.29 12.66
CA VAL A 198 1.81 -3.47 13.20
C VAL A 198 0.79 -3.23 12.09
N LEU A 199 -0.02 -4.24 11.80
CA LEU A 199 -1.10 -4.20 10.81
C LEU A 199 -2.46 -4.04 11.52
N ILE A 200 -3.28 -3.09 11.05
CA ILE A 200 -4.67 -2.97 11.47
C ILE A 200 -5.48 -3.99 10.68
N THR A 201 -5.95 -5.05 11.36
CA THR A 201 -6.51 -6.25 10.72
C THR A 201 -7.87 -6.04 10.05
N GLY A 202 -8.62 -5.02 10.49
CA GLY A 202 -10.00 -4.83 10.07
C GLY A 202 -11.03 -5.55 10.93
N ASN A 203 -10.62 -6.30 11.97
CA ASN A 203 -11.55 -6.85 12.95
C ASN A 203 -11.84 -5.81 14.03
N TYR A 204 -13.09 -5.36 14.09
CA TYR A 204 -13.55 -4.32 15.00
C TYR A 204 -14.84 -4.72 15.70
N ASP A 205 -15.05 -4.18 16.89
CA ASP A 205 -16.33 -4.19 17.58
C ASP A 205 -16.57 -2.83 18.24
N SER A 206 -17.82 -2.48 18.54
CA SER A 206 -18.14 -1.27 19.28
C SER A 206 -19.25 -1.46 20.30
N TYR A 207 -19.09 -0.81 21.44
CA TYR A 207 -20.08 -0.78 22.50
C TYR A 207 -19.97 0.51 23.31
N ALA A 208 -21.08 0.94 23.90
CA ALA A 208 -21.06 2.01 24.88
C ALA A 208 -20.53 1.45 26.22
N SER A 209 -19.64 2.18 26.89
CA SER A 209 -18.95 1.72 28.10
C SER A 209 -18.83 2.82 29.16
N GLY A 210 -18.42 2.43 30.37
CA GLY A 210 -18.39 3.34 31.52
C GLY A 210 -19.79 3.78 31.92
N ASN A 211 -20.70 2.82 32.08
CA ASN A 211 -22.09 3.11 32.36
C ASN A 211 -22.29 3.62 33.79
N TYR A 212 -23.24 4.54 33.95
CA TYR A 212 -23.68 5.08 35.24
C TYR A 212 -25.18 5.41 35.19
N THR A 213 -25.81 5.58 36.35
CA THR A 213 -27.27 5.80 36.43
C THR A 213 -27.57 7.26 36.69
N ALA A 214 -28.23 7.94 35.77
CA ALA A 214 -28.75 9.30 35.94
C ALA A 214 -30.25 9.28 36.28
N GLU A 215 -30.82 10.43 36.65
CA GLU A 215 -32.26 10.56 36.96
C GLU A 215 -33.18 10.13 35.80
N ASP A 216 -32.72 10.28 34.55
CA ASP A 216 -33.46 9.95 33.34
C ASP A 216 -33.06 8.59 32.71
N GLY A 217 -32.19 7.81 33.38
CA GLY A 217 -31.86 6.44 32.99
C GLY A 217 -30.36 6.12 32.91
N LEU A 218 -30.04 4.99 32.28
CA LEU A 218 -28.65 4.53 32.10
C LEU A 218 -27.92 5.41 31.08
N LYS A 219 -26.74 5.91 31.45
CA LYS A 219 -25.87 6.74 30.62
C LYS A 219 -24.50 6.09 30.46
N TYR A 220 -23.72 6.55 29.49
CA TYR A 220 -22.41 6.00 29.15
C TYR A 220 -21.34 7.09 29.04
N LYS A 221 -20.18 6.88 29.67
CA LYS A 221 -19.04 7.80 29.58
C LYS A 221 -18.28 7.72 28.26
N PHE A 222 -18.30 6.57 27.57
CA PHE A 222 -17.48 6.37 26.38
C PHE A 222 -18.21 5.58 25.30
N LEU A 223 -17.93 5.91 24.04
CA LEU A 223 -18.06 4.96 22.94
C LEU A 223 -16.72 4.23 22.79
N THR A 224 -16.71 2.94 23.08
CA THR A 224 -15.51 2.10 22.95
C THR A 224 -15.55 1.37 21.61
N ILE A 225 -14.47 1.49 20.85
CA ILE A 225 -14.21 0.71 19.65
C ILE A 225 -13.02 -0.20 19.93
N GLU A 226 -13.24 -1.50 19.86
CA GLU A 226 -12.15 -2.47 19.92
C GLU A 226 -11.62 -2.76 18.53
N ALA A 227 -10.30 -2.91 18.42
CA ALA A 227 -9.62 -3.24 17.17
C ALA A 227 -8.56 -4.31 17.42
N ASP A 228 -8.50 -5.31 16.54
CA ASP A 228 -7.41 -6.29 16.55
C ASP A 228 -6.25 -5.78 15.68
N LEU A 229 -5.04 -5.82 16.24
CA LEU A 229 -3.79 -5.46 15.59
C LEU A 229 -2.92 -6.70 15.45
N ASN A 230 -2.41 -6.97 14.25
CA ASN A 230 -1.44 -8.04 14.03
C ASN A 230 -0.02 -7.46 14.07
N VAL A 231 0.78 -7.94 15.02
CA VAL A 231 2.07 -7.34 15.37
C VAL A 231 3.19 -8.29 14.98
N SER A 232 4.05 -7.85 14.07
CA SER A 232 5.23 -8.58 13.64
C SER A 232 6.45 -8.25 14.49
N ARG A 233 6.51 -7.02 15.03
CA ARG A 233 7.58 -6.56 15.93
C ARG A 233 7.01 -6.09 17.27
N PRO A 234 7.41 -6.70 18.39
CA PRO A 234 6.92 -6.29 19.71
C PRO A 234 7.54 -4.95 20.10
N GLY A 235 6.80 -4.15 20.85
CA GLY A 235 7.28 -2.83 21.26
C GLY A 235 6.18 -1.91 21.74
N THR A 236 6.57 -0.67 21.98
CA THR A 236 5.65 0.40 22.38
C THR A 236 5.23 1.21 21.16
N TYR A 237 3.93 1.32 20.94
CA TYR A 237 3.33 2.00 19.79
C TYR A 237 2.34 3.08 20.26
N ILE A 238 2.16 4.10 19.43
CA ILE A 238 1.13 5.12 19.59
C ILE A 238 0.01 4.81 18.61
N ILE A 239 -1.22 4.74 19.11
CA ILE A 239 -2.42 4.47 18.33
C ILE A 239 -3.32 5.67 18.47
N SER A 240 -3.83 6.17 17.34
CA SER A 240 -4.73 7.31 17.31
C SER A 240 -5.83 7.09 16.29
N GLY A 241 -7.02 7.58 16.57
CA GLY A 241 -8.12 7.59 15.61
C GLY A 241 -9.08 8.74 15.88
N GLU A 242 -9.84 9.09 14.86
CA GLU A 242 -10.81 10.19 14.89
C GLU A 242 -12.22 9.62 14.71
N LEU A 243 -13.16 10.15 15.50
CA LEU A 243 -14.56 9.80 15.43
C LEU A 243 -15.32 10.87 14.67
N TYR A 244 -16.11 10.45 13.70
CA TYR A 244 -17.01 11.30 12.92
C TYR A 244 -18.45 10.81 13.09
N ASP A 245 -19.42 11.71 12.94
CA ASP A 245 -20.83 11.34 12.90
C ASP A 245 -21.25 10.78 11.52
N GLU A 246 -22.52 10.39 11.39
CA GLU A 246 -23.05 9.81 10.15
C GLU A 246 -23.09 10.80 8.98
N ASN A 247 -23.03 12.11 9.25
CA ASN A 247 -22.95 13.16 8.24
C ASN A 247 -21.49 13.47 7.84
N GLY A 248 -20.53 12.84 8.51
CA GLY A 248 -19.10 13.06 8.29
C GLY A 248 -18.55 14.32 8.97
N MET A 249 -19.23 14.84 9.99
CA MET A 249 -18.68 15.89 10.86
C MET A 249 -17.79 15.29 11.95
N TYR A 250 -16.69 15.98 12.27
CA TYR A 250 -15.77 15.56 13.32
C TYR A 250 -16.42 15.66 14.69
N VAL A 251 -16.24 14.64 15.53
CA VAL A 251 -16.81 14.55 16.88
C VAL A 251 -15.72 14.59 17.93
N SER A 252 -14.76 13.67 17.88
CA SER A 252 -13.75 13.49 18.94
C SER A 252 -12.52 12.78 18.39
N GLU A 253 -11.41 12.85 19.11
CA GLU A 253 -10.18 12.10 18.82
C GLU A 253 -9.76 11.30 20.06
N TYR A 254 -9.08 10.19 19.83
CA TYR A 254 -8.47 9.42 20.90
C TYR A 254 -7.06 9.01 20.51
N SER A 255 -6.13 9.13 21.45
CA SER A 255 -4.74 8.73 21.29
C SER A 255 -4.24 8.03 22.55
N MET A 256 -3.56 6.90 22.37
CA MET A 256 -2.94 6.16 23.46
C MET A 256 -1.59 5.59 23.08
N GLN A 257 -0.75 5.35 24.09
CA GLN A 257 0.48 4.59 23.98
C GLN A 257 0.28 3.22 24.60
N VAL A 258 0.59 2.16 23.86
CA VAL A 258 0.37 0.77 24.28
C VAL A 258 1.60 -0.08 23.99
N ASN A 259 1.88 -1.05 24.86
CA ASN A 259 2.89 -2.08 24.61
C ASN A 259 2.22 -3.28 23.93
N LEU A 260 2.69 -3.62 22.74
CA LEU A 260 2.19 -4.72 21.94
C LEU A 260 3.20 -5.88 21.92
N ILE A 261 2.68 -7.10 21.93
CA ILE A 261 3.46 -8.34 21.79
C ILE A 261 3.28 -8.92 20.39
N ILE A 262 4.14 -9.86 19.96
CA ILE A 262 4.00 -10.52 18.66
C ILE A 262 2.64 -11.23 18.56
N GLY A 263 1.99 -11.12 17.40
CA GLY A 263 0.69 -11.73 17.08
C GLY A 263 -0.48 -10.76 17.25
N ILE A 264 -1.68 -11.32 17.44
CA ILE A 264 -2.92 -10.54 17.54
C ILE A 264 -3.04 -9.91 18.93
N ASN A 265 -3.15 -8.58 18.97
CA ASN A 265 -3.42 -7.79 20.16
C ASN A 265 -4.77 -7.09 19.99
N ARG A 266 -5.68 -7.28 20.93
CA ARG A 266 -6.95 -6.56 20.97
C ARG A 266 -6.81 -5.31 21.83
N ILE A 267 -7.09 -4.15 21.26
CA ILE A 267 -6.99 -2.85 21.92
C ILE A 267 -8.34 -2.17 22.01
N SER A 268 -8.51 -1.23 22.94
CA SER A 268 -9.73 -0.45 23.11
C SER A 268 -9.46 1.05 22.90
N ILE A 269 -10.16 1.65 21.93
CA ILE A 269 -10.15 3.08 21.61
C ILE A 269 -11.39 3.69 22.24
N LYS A 270 -11.25 4.68 23.12
CA LYS A 270 -12.35 5.19 23.96
C LYS A 270 -12.65 6.64 23.66
N PHE A 271 -13.66 6.90 22.84
CA PHE A 271 -14.11 8.26 22.54
C PHE A 271 -15.00 8.80 23.65
N SER A 272 -14.84 10.09 23.95
CA SER A 272 -15.61 10.77 25.01
C SER A 272 -17.10 10.79 24.69
N GLY A 273 -17.91 10.34 25.64
CA GLY A 273 -19.36 10.46 25.58
C GLY A 273 -19.82 11.93 25.60
N GLU A 274 -19.09 12.80 26.29
CA GLU A 274 -19.41 14.23 26.33
C GLU A 274 -19.35 14.87 24.94
N ASP A 275 -18.30 14.55 24.16
CA ASP A 275 -18.13 15.05 22.79
C ASP A 275 -19.26 14.53 21.88
N ILE A 276 -19.62 13.26 22.05
CA ILE A 276 -20.76 12.65 21.34
C ILE A 276 -22.07 13.37 21.69
N TYR A 277 -22.28 13.68 22.97
CA TYR A 277 -23.49 14.38 23.42
C TYR A 277 -23.55 15.80 22.85
N LYS A 278 -22.45 16.56 22.91
CA LYS A 278 -22.34 17.92 22.36
C LYS A 278 -22.51 17.97 20.84
N ASN A 279 -22.23 16.87 20.14
CA ASN A 279 -22.46 16.78 18.70
C ASN A 279 -23.96 16.75 18.33
N GLU A 280 -24.85 16.37 19.25
CA GLU A 280 -26.32 16.39 19.08
C GLU A 280 -26.87 15.55 17.91
N VAL A 281 -26.08 14.60 17.39
CA VAL A 281 -26.49 13.70 16.30
C VAL A 281 -26.53 12.26 16.81
N SER A 282 -27.72 11.65 16.78
CA SER A 282 -27.88 10.20 16.96
C SER A 282 -27.66 9.52 15.63
N GLY A 283 -26.93 8.41 15.62
CA GLY A 283 -26.61 7.74 14.36
C GLY A 283 -25.52 6.70 14.51
N LYS A 284 -24.96 6.30 13.37
CA LYS A 284 -23.72 5.52 13.34
C LYS A 284 -22.54 6.48 13.42
N PHE A 285 -21.50 6.09 14.15
CA PHE A 285 -20.24 6.82 14.18
C PHE A 285 -19.20 6.14 13.29
N LEU A 286 -18.39 6.95 12.62
CA LEU A 286 -17.36 6.53 11.68
C LEU A 286 -15.99 6.71 12.34
N LEU A 287 -15.24 5.63 12.48
CA LEU A 287 -13.83 5.69 12.84
C LEU A 287 -13.01 5.96 11.58
N LYS A 288 -12.37 7.13 11.54
CA LYS A 288 -11.52 7.57 10.43
C LYS A 288 -10.11 7.88 10.93
N ASN A 289 -9.18 7.97 9.99
CA ASN A 289 -7.79 8.33 10.24
C ASN A 289 -7.16 7.50 11.37
N LEU A 290 -7.52 6.20 11.46
CA LEU A 290 -6.93 5.28 12.42
C LEU A 290 -5.50 4.98 11.98
N TYR A 291 -4.52 5.26 12.83
CA TYR A 291 -3.13 4.93 12.53
C TYR A 291 -2.41 4.35 13.75
N VAL A 292 -1.41 3.53 13.45
CA VAL A 292 -0.44 3.04 14.41
C VAL A 292 0.93 3.57 14.01
N LYS A 293 1.67 4.15 14.94
CA LYS A 293 3.02 4.66 14.70
C LYS A 293 3.98 4.24 15.82
N THR A 294 5.26 4.19 15.51
CA THR A 294 6.32 4.01 16.51
C THR A 294 6.43 5.26 17.39
N THR A 295 7.12 5.14 18.53
CA THR A 295 7.39 6.30 19.41
C THR A 295 8.32 7.35 18.78
N SER A 296 9.06 7.01 17.72
CA SER A 296 9.82 7.98 16.91
C SER A 296 8.95 8.74 15.89
N GLY A 297 7.68 8.35 15.72
CA GLY A 297 6.72 9.00 14.83
C GLY A 297 6.56 8.36 13.46
N GLU A 298 7.27 7.27 13.18
CA GLU A 298 7.15 6.52 11.92
C GLU A 298 5.83 5.76 11.89
N LYS A 299 5.01 6.01 10.86
CA LYS A 299 3.72 5.32 10.69
C LYS A 299 3.98 3.86 10.31
N SER A 300 3.38 2.95 11.06
CA SER A 300 3.40 1.53 10.77
C SER A 300 2.29 1.16 9.79
N ASP A 301 1.03 1.45 10.13
CA ASP A 301 -0.14 1.24 9.26
C ASP A 301 -1.18 2.33 9.53
N ASN A 302 -2.05 2.59 8.53
CA ASN A 302 -3.15 3.53 8.65
C ASN A 302 -4.37 3.12 7.82
N LYS A 303 -5.55 3.46 8.31
CA LYS A 303 -6.84 3.32 7.65
C LYS A 303 -7.56 4.68 7.66
N GLU A 304 -7.72 5.29 6.49
CA GLU A 304 -8.46 6.56 6.36
C GLU A 304 -9.93 6.40 6.76
N SER A 305 -10.55 5.27 6.38
CA SER A 305 -11.88 4.86 6.83
C SER A 305 -11.77 3.45 7.41
N ALA A 306 -11.80 3.36 8.74
CA ALA A 306 -11.48 2.12 9.45
C ALA A 306 -12.73 1.29 9.76
N TYR A 307 -13.75 1.92 10.36
CA TYR A 307 -14.92 1.21 10.89
C TYR A 307 -16.16 2.10 10.95
N THR A 308 -17.34 1.49 10.90
CA THR A 308 -18.63 2.14 11.14
C THR A 308 -19.35 1.40 12.25
N SER A 309 -19.71 2.11 13.32
CA SER A 309 -20.35 1.53 14.49
C SER A 309 -21.79 1.10 14.25
N GLY A 310 -22.37 0.45 15.26
CA GLY A 310 -23.83 0.35 15.40
C GLY A 310 -24.50 1.72 15.58
N TRP A 311 -25.84 1.73 15.64
CA TRP A 311 -26.59 2.96 15.92
C TRP A 311 -26.55 3.29 17.41
N TYR A 312 -26.29 4.56 17.74
CA TYR A 312 -26.29 5.06 19.11
C TYR A 312 -27.11 6.35 19.23
N ASN A 313 -27.81 6.50 20.36
CA ASN A 313 -28.50 7.73 20.70
C ASN A 313 -27.53 8.65 21.47
N TYR A 314 -27.29 9.87 20.98
CA TYR A 314 -26.35 10.80 21.63
C TYR A 314 -26.78 11.16 23.06
N VAL A 315 -28.10 11.19 23.35
CA VAL A 315 -28.64 11.49 24.69
C VAL A 315 -28.25 10.42 25.72
N SER A 316 -27.90 9.22 25.28
CA SER A 316 -27.38 8.16 26.16
C SER A 316 -25.95 8.46 26.65
N PHE A 317 -25.25 9.43 26.06
CA PHE A 317 -23.91 9.87 26.48
C PHE A 317 -23.91 11.20 27.21
N LEU A 318 -25.09 11.77 27.50
CA LEU A 318 -25.19 12.94 28.37
C LEU A 318 -24.41 12.66 29.65
N ILE A 319 -23.44 13.51 29.98
CA ILE A 319 -22.78 13.55 31.28
C ILE A 319 -23.53 14.56 32.14
N HIS A 320 -24.02 14.14 33.31
CA HIS A 320 -24.61 15.08 34.25
C HIS A 320 -23.49 15.93 34.85
N THR A 321 -23.65 17.25 34.89
CA THR A 321 -22.67 18.21 35.44
C THR A 321 -22.42 18.07 36.95
N CYS A 322 -23.02 17.05 37.57
CA CYS A 322 -23.04 16.78 39.01
C CYS A 322 -22.50 15.39 39.34
N ASP A 323 -21.87 14.71 38.38
CA ASP A 323 -21.30 13.38 38.53
C ASP A 323 -19.79 13.45 38.25
N ALA A 324 -19.06 14.23 39.05
CA ALA A 324 -17.68 14.66 38.75
C ALA A 324 -16.68 13.49 38.67
N ASN A 325 -16.92 12.43 39.46
CA ASN A 325 -16.16 11.18 39.43
C ASN A 325 -16.87 10.13 38.54
N GLY A 326 -18.16 10.34 38.26
CA GLY A 326 -18.95 9.56 37.33
C GLY A 326 -19.36 8.20 37.88
N ASP A 327 -19.61 8.09 39.19
CA ASP A 327 -20.11 6.88 39.85
C ASP A 327 -21.65 6.81 39.84
N GLY A 328 -22.31 7.84 39.31
CA GLY A 328 -23.76 7.92 39.19
C GLY A 328 -24.46 8.47 40.43
N ILE A 329 -23.74 9.01 41.40
CA ILE A 329 -24.30 9.65 42.58
C ILE A 329 -24.22 11.17 42.40
N VAL A 330 -25.35 11.80 42.05
CA VAL A 330 -25.35 13.23 41.68
C VAL A 330 -25.73 14.21 42.80
N ILE A 331 -26.19 13.68 43.94
CA ILE A 331 -26.61 14.47 45.11
C ILE A 331 -26.00 13.86 46.36
N LYS A 332 -25.46 14.72 47.24
CA LYS A 332 -24.74 14.32 48.45
C LYS A 332 -23.58 13.37 48.19
N ASP A 333 -22.99 13.41 46.99
CA ASP A 333 -21.79 12.64 46.72
C ASP A 333 -20.55 13.35 47.24
N TYR A 334 -20.04 12.83 48.35
CA TYR A 334 -18.81 13.34 48.94
C TYR A 334 -17.59 13.01 48.09
N ASN A 335 -17.64 11.96 47.26
CA ASN A 335 -16.52 11.60 46.40
C ASN A 335 -16.37 12.61 45.26
N ASP A 336 -17.46 13.02 44.64
CA ASP A 336 -17.50 14.11 43.65
C ASP A 336 -17.04 15.44 44.21
N LEU A 337 -17.59 15.85 45.36
CA LEU A 337 -17.17 17.08 46.00
C LEU A 337 -15.66 17.05 46.32
N MET A 338 -15.16 15.94 46.87
CA MET A 338 -13.74 15.79 47.18
C MET A 338 -12.87 15.74 45.93
N PHE A 339 -13.31 15.05 44.87
CA PHE A 339 -12.63 14.97 43.58
C PHE A 339 -12.51 16.37 42.97
N ALA A 340 -13.62 17.10 42.89
CA ALA A 340 -13.67 18.48 42.42
C ALA A 340 -12.73 19.40 43.21
N TYR A 341 -12.71 19.31 44.54
CA TYR A 341 -11.79 20.09 45.37
C TYR A 341 -10.32 19.76 45.09
N LYS A 342 -9.96 18.49 44.89
CA LYS A 342 -8.58 18.11 44.53
C LYS A 342 -8.18 18.64 43.16
N CYS A 343 -9.11 18.64 42.20
CA CYS A 343 -8.92 19.21 40.87
C CYS A 343 -8.72 20.73 40.94
N PHE A 344 -9.57 21.43 41.69
CA PHE A 344 -9.48 22.87 41.93
C PHE A 344 -8.13 23.28 42.58
N LEU A 345 -7.63 22.48 43.51
CA LEU A 345 -6.33 22.69 44.17
C LEU A 345 -5.12 22.26 43.32
N GLY A 346 -5.34 21.65 42.15
CA GLY A 346 -4.28 21.11 41.29
C GLY A 346 -3.56 19.89 41.88
N ILE A 347 -4.20 19.20 42.82
CA ILE A 347 -3.68 17.99 43.47
C ILE A 347 -3.94 16.77 42.58
N GLU A 348 -5.14 16.68 42.01
CA GLU A 348 -5.53 15.63 41.06
C GLU A 348 -5.20 16.07 39.63
N LYS A 349 -4.79 15.11 38.79
CA LYS A 349 -4.49 15.35 37.37
C LYS A 349 -5.54 14.64 36.51
N ASN A 350 -5.81 15.17 35.31
CA ASN A 350 -6.87 14.69 34.40
C ASN A 350 -8.28 14.92 34.96
N CYS A 351 -8.57 16.18 35.29
CA CYS A 351 -9.86 16.61 35.78
C CYS A 351 -10.61 17.43 34.72
N ASP A 352 -11.94 17.35 34.75
CA ASP A 352 -12.81 18.24 33.98
C ASP A 352 -12.94 19.63 34.63
N ILE A 353 -12.50 19.75 35.90
CA ILE A 353 -12.47 20.99 36.68
C ILE A 353 -11.08 21.61 36.63
N ASN A 354 -10.99 22.84 36.11
CA ASN A 354 -9.74 23.59 35.97
C ASN A 354 -9.20 24.09 37.33
N TYR A 355 -7.87 24.27 37.41
CA TYR A 355 -7.22 24.85 38.58
C TYR A 355 -7.79 26.23 38.90
N GLN A 356 -8.21 26.43 40.15
CA GLN A 356 -8.85 27.65 40.63
C GLN A 356 -10.19 28.03 39.96
N ASP A 357 -10.88 27.07 39.32
CA ASP A 357 -12.22 27.29 38.76
C ASP A 357 -13.30 27.26 39.85
N TRP A 358 -13.58 28.44 40.40
CA TRP A 358 -14.58 28.62 41.45
C TRP A 358 -16.02 28.40 40.99
N GLU A 359 -16.32 28.61 39.70
CA GLU A 359 -17.67 28.38 39.18
C GLU A 359 -17.94 26.88 39.07
N ALA A 360 -16.95 26.08 38.66
CA ALA A 360 -17.04 24.63 38.66
C ALA A 360 -17.20 24.06 40.08
N ILE A 361 -16.43 24.56 41.08
CA ILE A 361 -16.61 24.16 42.49
C ILE A 361 -17.99 24.53 43.03
N LYS A 362 -18.49 25.72 42.67
CA LYS A 362 -19.82 26.16 43.09
C LYS A 362 -20.93 25.34 42.44
N SER A 363 -20.77 24.99 41.17
CA SER A 363 -21.66 24.06 40.46
C SER A 363 -21.68 22.71 41.19
N GLU A 364 -20.51 22.14 41.48
CA GLU A 364 -20.40 20.87 42.20
C GLU A 364 -20.97 20.94 43.62
N TYR A 365 -20.77 22.05 44.31
CA TYR A 365 -21.37 22.24 45.62
C TYR A 365 -22.91 22.31 45.53
N ASN A 366 -23.47 22.99 44.53
CA ASN A 366 -24.91 23.04 44.30
C ASN A 366 -25.47 21.63 44.01
N CYS A 367 -24.76 20.86 43.18
CA CYS A 367 -25.04 19.46 42.93
C CYS A 367 -25.07 18.65 44.24
N PHE A 368 -24.01 18.77 45.05
CA PHE A 368 -23.89 18.10 46.34
C PHE A 368 -25.05 18.42 47.30
N VAL A 369 -25.52 19.67 47.34
CA VAL A 369 -26.65 20.08 48.20
C VAL A 369 -28.03 19.91 47.57
N GLY A 370 -28.11 19.55 46.29
CA GLY A 370 -29.36 19.40 45.52
C GLY A 370 -30.07 20.72 45.24
N LEU A 371 -29.32 21.78 44.88
CA LEU A 371 -29.82 23.13 44.58
C LEU A 371 -29.88 23.46 43.09
#